data_AF-A0A4Z0BCF6-F1
#
_entry.id   AF-A0A4Z0BCF6-F1
#
_cell.length_a   1.000
_cell.length_b   1.000
_cell.length_c   1.000
_cell.angle_alpha   90.00
_cell.angle_beta   90.00
_cell.angle_gamma   90.00
#
_symmetry.space_group_name_H-M   'P 1'
#
loop_
_entity.id
_entity.type
_entity.pdbx_description
1 polymer ?
#
loop_
_entity_poly.entity_id
_entity_poly.type
_entity_poly.pdbx_seq_one_letter_code
_entity_poly.pdbx_strand_id
1 'polypeptide(L)' 'MPTRYRDAVTGEYVTESEAKKRPRETVKETDKKTPPKPQGKK' A
#
# COMPACT_ATOMS: atom_id res chain seq x y z
N MET A 1 7.15 -8.42 4.59
CA MET A 1 5.90 -7.77 4.12
C MET A 1 6.12 -7.41 2.66
N PRO A 2 5.32 -7.91 1.70
CA PRO A 2 5.46 -7.48 0.31
C PRO A 2 5.05 -6.00 0.24
N THR A 3 5.97 -5.15 -0.19
CA THR A 3 5.65 -3.77 -0.56
C THR A 3 4.77 -3.82 -1.80
N ARG A 4 3.57 -3.25 -1.73
CA ARG A 4 2.69 -3.13 -2.90
C ARG A 4 2.71 -1.68 -3.36
N TYR A 5 2.69 -1.49 -4.67
CA TYR A 5 2.52 -0.19 -5.28
C TYR A 5 1.14 -0.15 -5.91
N ARG A 6 0.41 0.92 -5.65
CA ARG A 6 -0.95 1.10 -6.13
C ARG A 6 -1.07 2.45 -6.81
N ASP A 7 -1.65 2.50 -7.99
CA ASP A 7 -1.98 3.75 -8.65
C ASP A 7 -3.04 4.49 -7.82
N ALA A 8 -2.77 5.74 -7.47
CA ALA A 8 -3.63 6.59 -6.66
C ALA A 8 -4.83 7.10 -7.46
N VAL A 9 -4.75 7.10 -8.79
CA VAL A 9 -5.76 7.64 -9.70
C VAL A 9 -6.77 6.57 -10.06
N THR A 10 -6.30 5.40 -10.51
CA THR A 10 -7.16 4.28 -10.94
C THR A 10 -7.40 3.25 -9.84
N GLY A 11 -6.51 3.17 -8.85
CA GLY A 11 -6.58 2.18 -7.78
C GLY A 11 -6.03 0.80 -8.17
N GLU A 12 -5.39 0.65 -9.33
CA GLU A 12 -4.79 -0.62 -9.75
C GLU A 12 -3.43 -0.87 -9.10
N TYR A 13 -3.06 -2.13 -8.90
CA TYR A 13 -1.72 -2.48 -8.42
C TYR A 13 -0.72 -2.42 -9.57
N VAL A 14 0.34 -1.67 -9.37
CA VAL A 14 1.40 -1.44 -10.36
C VAL A 14 2.72 -2.03 -9.88
N THR A 15 3.66 -2.16 -10.80
CA THR A 15 5.02 -2.64 -10.49
C THR A 15 5.87 -1.52 -9.88
N GLU A 16 6.96 -1.89 -9.22
CA GLU A 16 7.90 -0.93 -8.64
C GLU A 16 8.49 0.03 -9.69
N SER A 17 8.78 -0.47 -10.90
CA SER A 17 9.27 0.37 -12.00
C SER A 17 8.28 1.45 -12.39
N GLU A 18 7.00 1.13 -12.49
CA GLU A 18 5.96 2.12 -12.80
C GLU A 18 5.79 3.13 -11.65
N ALA A 19 5.82 2.67 -10.40
CA ALA A 19 5.80 3.55 -9.24
C ALA A 19 7.00 4.50 -9.21
N LYS A 20 8.17 4.08 -9.70
CA LYS A 20 9.37 4.91 -9.77
C LYS A 20 9.32 5.92 -10.92
N LYS A 21 8.63 5.59 -12.02
CA LYS A 21 8.38 6.54 -13.12
C LYS A 21 7.32 7.58 -12.77
N ARG A 22 6.27 7.18 -12.04
CA ARG A 22 5.13 8.05 -11.68
C ARG A 22 4.94 8.17 -10.16
N PRO A 23 5.95 8.65 -9.41
CA PRO A 23 5.93 8.64 -7.94
C PRO A 23 4.83 9.53 -7.34
N ARG A 24 4.29 10.48 -8.11
CA ARG A 24 3.21 11.39 -7.67
C ARG A 24 1.82 10.76 -7.80
N GLU A 25 1.69 9.77 -8.67
CA GLU A 25 0.42 9.11 -9.00
C GLU A 25 0.36 7.69 -8.43
N THR A 26 1.40 7.24 -7.73
CA THR A 26 1.45 5.91 -7.12
C THR A 26 1.67 6.00 -5.63
N VAL A 27 0.93 5.20 -4.87
CA VAL A 27 1.06 5.00 -3.44
C VAL A 27 1.87 3.75 -3.16
N LYS A 28 2.87 3.88 -2.29
CA LYS A 28 3.61 2.74 -1.73
C LYS A 28 2.86 2.23 -0.50
N GLU A 29 2.09 1.17 -0.68
CA GLU A 29 1.40 0.48 0.40
C GLU A 29 2.38 -0.51 1.06
N THR A 30 2.88 -0.11 2.22
CA THR A 30 3.48 -1.06 3.16
C THR A 30 2.39 -1.52 4.09
N ASP A 31 2.04 -2.82 4.05
CA ASP A 31 1.26 -3.47 5.10
C ASP A 31 2.10 -3.48 6.38
N LYS A 32 2.24 -2.32 7.02
CA LYS A 32 2.51 -2.28 8.44
C LYS A 32 1.30 -2.95 9.03
N LYS A 33 1.44 -4.23 9.41
CA LYS A 33 0.50 -4.92 10.30
C LYS A 33 -0.01 -3.87 11.26
N THR A 34 -1.30 -3.59 11.16
CA THR A 34 -2.02 -2.88 12.21
C THR A 34 -1.51 -3.46 13.53
N PRO A 35 -1.07 -2.66 14.52
CA PRO A 35 -0.97 -3.22 15.87
C PRO A 35 -2.33 -3.89 16.11
N PRO A 36 -2.34 -5.17 16.55
CA PRO A 36 -3.57 -5.92 16.64
C PRO A 36 -4.58 -5.05 17.39
N LYS A 37 -5.72 -4.76 16.73
CA LYS A 37 -6.87 -4.12 17.37
C LYS A 37 -7.04 -4.85 18.71
N PRO A 38 -7.07 -4.17 19.88
CA PRO A 38 -7.39 -4.87 21.10
C PRO A 38 -8.78 -5.45 20.90
N GLN A 39 -8.84 -6.76 20.68
CA GLN A 39 -10.08 -7.51 20.59
C GLN A 39 -10.69 -7.36 21.97
N GLY A 40 -11.61 -6.41 22.09
CA GLY A 40 -12.26 -6.08 23.35
C GLY A 40 -12.86 -7.36 23.92
N LYS A 41 -12.28 -7.79 25.04
CA LYS A 41 -12.93 -8.73 25.95
C LYS A 41 -14.29 -8.13 26.32
N LYS A 42 -15.37 -8.84 26.06
CA LYS A 42 -16.61 -8.86 26.83
C LYS A 42 -17.46 -10.04 26.39
#